data_AF-A0A401YR45-F1
#
_entry.id   AF-A0A401YR45-F1
#
_cell.length_a   1.000
_cell.length_b   1.000
_cell.length_c   1.000
_cell.angle_alpha   90.00
_cell.angle_beta   90.00
_cell.angle_gamma   90.00
#
_symmetry.space_group_name_H-M   'P 1'
#
loop_
_entity.id
_entity.type
_entity.pdbx_description
1 polymer ?
#
loop_
_entity_poly.entity_id
_entity_poly.type
_entity_poly.pdbx_seq_one_letter_code
_entity_poly.pdbx_strand_id
1 'polypeptide(L)'
;MARRIAEDGHRLLEAVFAPAAPPWLREIPAVTVLRTVWVQQFTRTVGDGEQEVTWRGKDDLPPSRVLIASPRDPQAQYAKKRASAWVGYKVHLSESYDDPGRSRRPHLITHVVTTDATVNDAMVVKDVHDRLTGRNLLPPEHLLDAGYTSAELLPTAPSLRGVDVVGPVRSNNTRQSREADGFGRTAFTIDRQAEHAVCPTGAKSRYRTAGLDNPLPGA
;
A
#
# COMPACT_ATOMS: atom_id res chain seq x y z
N MET A 1 24.84 -25.00 11.23
CA MET A 1 24.23 -24.12 12.25
C MET A 1 22.77 -23.78 11.94
N ALA A 2 22.47 -23.27 10.75
CA ALA A 2 21.10 -22.85 10.37
C ALA A 2 20.03 -23.99 10.41
N ARG A 3 20.38 -25.21 9.96
CA ARG A 3 19.49 -26.39 10.03
C ARG A 3 19.08 -26.75 11.48
N ARG A 4 20.06 -26.77 12.39
CA ARG A 4 19.84 -27.12 13.79
C ARG A 4 18.88 -26.14 14.48
N ILE A 5 19.00 -24.84 14.20
CA ILE A 5 18.07 -23.81 14.71
C ILE A 5 16.64 -24.08 14.22
N ALA A 6 16.48 -24.44 12.94
CA ALA A 6 15.17 -24.74 12.36
C ALA A 6 14.53 -25.96 13.04
N GLU A 7 15.30 -27.05 13.20
CA GLU A 7 14.88 -28.27 13.89
C GLU A 7 14.54 -28.03 15.37
N ASP A 8 15.39 -27.30 16.09
CA ASP A 8 15.18 -26.94 17.51
C ASP A 8 13.88 -26.14 17.67
N GLY A 9 13.61 -25.18 16.77
CA GLY A 9 12.37 -24.40 16.80
C GLY A 9 11.13 -25.22 16.47
N HIS A 10 11.21 -26.17 15.54
CA HIS A 10 10.11 -27.12 15.30
C HIS A 10 9.86 -28.00 16.52
N ARG A 11 10.91 -28.54 17.16
CA ARG A 11 10.77 -29.33 18.41
C ARG A 11 10.12 -28.53 19.54
N LEU A 12 10.51 -27.27 19.70
CA LEU A 12 9.88 -26.37 20.68
C LEU A 12 8.40 -26.15 20.37
N LEU A 13 8.06 -25.85 19.12
CA LEU A 13 6.67 -25.65 18.69
C LEU A 13 5.85 -26.93 18.86
N GLU A 14 6.39 -28.11 18.57
CA GLU A 14 5.70 -29.38 18.82
C GLU A 14 5.40 -29.58 20.30
N ALA A 15 6.37 -29.32 21.18
CA ALA A 15 6.18 -29.43 22.62
C ALA A 15 5.11 -28.44 23.14
N VAL A 16 5.11 -27.19 22.66
CA VAL A 16 4.13 -26.16 23.07
C VAL A 16 2.71 -26.46 22.56
N PHE A 17 2.60 -27.06 21.38
CA PHE A 17 1.30 -27.37 20.77
C PHE A 17 0.80 -28.80 21.09
N ALA A 18 1.56 -29.60 21.84
CA ALA A 18 1.16 -30.94 22.27
C ALA A 18 -0.12 -30.92 23.12
N PRO A 19 -1.00 -31.94 23.03
CA PRO A 19 -2.24 -32.00 23.80
C PRO A 19 -2.05 -31.91 25.33
N ALA A 20 -0.92 -32.42 25.83
CA ALA A 20 -0.56 -32.40 27.25
C ALA A 20 0.05 -31.07 27.71
N ALA A 21 0.38 -30.15 26.80
CA ALA A 21 0.98 -28.87 27.15
C ALA A 21 -0.07 -27.91 27.72
N PRO A 22 0.28 -27.08 28.72
CA PRO A 22 -0.62 -26.05 29.23
C PRO A 22 -1.14 -25.12 28.10
N PRO A 23 -2.47 -24.92 27.97
CA PRO A 23 -3.05 -24.17 26.84
C PRO A 23 -2.52 -22.74 26.70
N TRP A 24 -2.26 -22.07 27.83
CA TRP A 24 -1.79 -20.68 27.87
C TRP A 24 -0.45 -20.46 27.14
N LEU A 25 0.38 -21.51 26.97
CA LEU A 25 1.64 -21.39 26.23
C LEU A 25 1.43 -20.97 24.77
N ARG A 26 0.31 -21.41 24.16
CA ARG A 26 -0.03 -21.10 22.77
C ARG A 26 -0.61 -19.70 22.61
N GLU A 27 -1.07 -19.11 23.71
CA GLU A 27 -1.63 -17.75 23.76
C GLU A 27 -0.55 -16.68 23.92
N ILE A 28 0.68 -17.07 24.27
CA ILE A 28 1.81 -16.14 24.38
C ILE A 28 2.06 -15.51 22.99
N PRO A 29 2.04 -14.17 22.87
CA PRO A 29 2.26 -13.50 21.58
C PRO A 29 3.58 -13.89 20.91
N ALA A 30 4.66 -14.02 21.70
CA ALA A 30 5.96 -14.44 21.19
C ALA A 30 5.96 -15.85 20.58
N VAL A 31 5.18 -16.79 21.12
CA VAL A 31 5.03 -18.15 20.56
C VAL A 31 4.26 -18.10 19.25
N THR A 32 3.24 -17.25 19.16
CA THR A 32 2.47 -17.06 17.91
C THR A 32 3.36 -16.45 16.81
N VAL A 33 4.18 -15.45 17.15
CA VAL A 33 5.17 -14.86 16.23
C VAL A 33 6.20 -15.91 15.81
N LEU A 34 6.75 -16.67 16.76
CA LEU A 34 7.72 -17.73 16.49
C LEU A 34 7.15 -18.76 15.51
N ARG A 35 5.95 -19.27 15.77
CA ARG A 35 5.26 -20.22 14.90
C ARG A 35 5.10 -19.66 13.48
N THR A 36 4.65 -18.40 13.38
CA THR A 36 4.43 -17.74 12.10
C THR A 36 5.74 -17.60 11.33
N VAL A 37 6.81 -17.10 11.98
CA VAL A 37 8.14 -17.01 11.37
C VAL A 37 8.62 -18.38 10.88
N TRP A 38 8.42 -19.44 11.67
CA TRP A 38 8.85 -20.78 11.26
C TRP A 38 8.12 -21.27 10.01
N VAL A 39 6.80 -21.08 9.93
CA VAL A 39 6.00 -21.42 8.74
C VAL A 39 6.43 -20.61 7.51
N GLN A 40 6.77 -19.34 7.71
CA GLN A 40 7.13 -18.42 6.64
C GLN A 40 8.58 -18.56 6.14
N GLN A 41 9.50 -19.05 6.97
CA GLN A 41 10.93 -19.10 6.67
C GLN A 41 11.42 -20.51 6.33
N PHE A 42 10.69 -21.55 6.74
CA PHE A 42 11.10 -22.94 6.55
C PHE A 42 10.04 -23.76 5.83
N THR A 43 10.51 -24.75 5.06
CA THR A 43 9.71 -25.92 4.68
C THR A 43 10.05 -27.06 5.61
N ARG A 44 9.05 -27.90 5.90
CA ARG A 44 9.21 -29.10 6.69
C ARG A 44 8.51 -30.25 5.97
N THR A 45 9.26 -31.30 5.66
CA THR A 45 8.74 -32.55 5.11
C THR A 45 8.95 -33.64 6.15
N VAL A 46 7.92 -34.45 6.38
CA VAL A 46 7.97 -35.59 7.31
C VAL A 46 7.55 -36.83 6.51
N GLY A 47 8.47 -37.79 6.37
CA GLY A 47 8.26 -39.03 5.62
C GLY A 47 9.22 -40.13 6.08
N ASP A 48 8.78 -41.38 6.06
CA ASP A 48 9.58 -42.58 6.38
C ASP A 48 10.41 -42.51 7.68
N GLY A 49 9.89 -41.81 8.70
CA GLY A 49 10.58 -41.62 9.99
C GLY A 49 11.68 -40.55 9.97
N GLU A 50 11.91 -39.90 8.84
CA GLU A 50 12.84 -38.79 8.68
C GLU A 50 12.10 -37.45 8.59
N GLN A 51 12.73 -36.42 9.12
CA GLN A 51 12.28 -35.05 9.03
C GLN A 51 13.33 -34.23 8.29
N GLU A 52 12.94 -33.63 7.18
CA GLU A 52 13.75 -32.66 6.47
C GLU A 52 13.22 -31.25 6.72
N VAL A 53 14.11 -30.34 7.14
CA VAL A 53 13.80 -28.92 7.33
C VAL A 53 14.78 -28.09 6.51
N THR A 54 14.25 -27.28 5.60
CA THR A 54 15.07 -26.41 4.76
C THR A 54 14.55 -24.97 4.79
N TRP A 55 15.44 -24.02 4.53
CA TRP A 55 15.07 -22.61 4.38
C TRP A 55 14.29 -22.43 3.09
N ARG A 56 13.24 -21.61 3.14
CA ARG A 56 12.56 -21.16 1.94
C ARG A 56 13.47 -20.24 1.13
N GLY A 57 13.50 -20.47 -0.17
CA GLY A 57 14.09 -19.55 -1.11
C GLY A 57 13.25 -18.27 -1.23
N LYS A 58 13.85 -17.20 -1.77
CA LYS A 58 13.19 -15.91 -1.96
C LYS A 58 11.84 -16.01 -2.69
N ASP A 59 11.74 -16.92 -3.65
CA ASP A 59 10.54 -17.09 -4.49
C ASP A 59 9.45 -17.92 -3.81
N ASP A 60 9.74 -18.54 -2.66
CA ASP A 60 8.79 -19.33 -1.85
C ASP A 60 8.41 -18.61 -0.54
N LEU A 61 8.92 -17.39 -0.32
CA LEU A 61 8.50 -16.54 0.78
C LEU A 61 7.11 -15.94 0.50
N PRO A 62 6.27 -15.76 1.53
CA PRO A 62 5.02 -15.07 1.37
C PRO A 62 5.23 -13.59 1.00
N PRO A 63 4.20 -12.92 0.46
CA PRO A 63 4.28 -11.50 0.11
C PRO A 63 4.71 -10.63 1.29
N SER A 64 5.48 -9.56 1.04
CA SER A 64 6.06 -8.70 2.10
C SER A 64 5.04 -8.09 3.05
N ARG A 65 3.77 -7.95 2.64
CA ARG A 65 2.67 -7.46 3.51
C ARG A 65 2.36 -8.40 4.68
N VAL A 66 2.58 -9.70 4.51
CA VAL A 66 2.29 -10.71 5.53
C VAL A 66 3.54 -11.36 6.11
N LEU A 67 4.70 -11.20 5.44
CA LEU A 67 5.98 -11.70 5.91
C LEU A 67 6.44 -10.94 7.17
N ILE A 68 6.70 -11.66 8.25
CA ILE A 68 7.32 -11.10 9.46
C ILE A 68 8.80 -10.88 9.17
N ALA A 69 9.17 -9.62 8.90
CA ALA A 69 10.55 -9.23 8.65
C ALA A 69 11.36 -9.07 9.94
N SER A 70 10.70 -8.76 11.06
CA SER A 70 11.33 -8.61 12.37
C SER A 70 10.47 -9.28 13.46
N PRO A 71 10.96 -10.32 14.17
CA PRO A 71 10.21 -10.93 15.26
C PRO A 71 9.95 -9.98 16.45
N ARG A 72 10.75 -8.90 16.59
CA ARG A 72 10.58 -7.90 17.65
C ARG A 72 9.53 -6.85 17.32
N ASP A 73 9.26 -6.66 16.03
CA ASP A 73 8.21 -5.79 15.53
C ASP A 73 7.53 -6.49 14.35
N PRO A 74 6.54 -7.38 14.62
CA PRO A 74 5.88 -8.16 13.59
C PRO A 74 5.06 -7.32 12.60
N GLN A 75 4.78 -6.06 12.91
CA GLN A 75 4.07 -5.13 12.05
C GLN A 75 5.01 -4.38 11.09
N ALA A 76 6.33 -4.36 11.37
CA ALA A 76 7.33 -3.80 10.48
C ALA A 76 7.43 -4.63 9.19
N GLN A 77 7.09 -4.00 8.07
CA GLN A 77 7.06 -4.65 6.77
C GLN A 77 8.28 -4.26 5.94
N TYR A 78 8.78 -5.21 5.15
CA TYR A 78 9.74 -4.90 4.11
C TYR A 78 9.06 -4.12 2.99
N ALA A 79 9.67 -3.00 2.58
CA ALA A 79 9.25 -2.23 1.42
C ALA A 79 10.46 -1.75 0.62
N LYS A 80 10.21 -1.48 -0.66
CA LYS A 80 11.19 -0.93 -1.59
C LYS A 80 10.57 0.23 -2.37
N LYS A 81 11.25 1.37 -2.39
CA LYS A 81 10.89 2.56 -3.19
C LYS A 81 12.13 2.99 -3.95
N ARG A 82 12.06 2.88 -5.29
CA ARG A 82 13.19 3.14 -6.19
C ARG A 82 14.39 2.24 -5.82
N ALA A 83 15.55 2.83 -5.52
CA ALA A 83 16.77 2.12 -5.13
C ALA A 83 16.82 1.79 -3.62
N SER A 84 15.93 2.37 -2.81
CA SER A 84 15.95 2.24 -1.36
C SER A 84 15.01 1.12 -0.90
N ALA A 85 15.48 0.30 0.04
CA ALA A 85 14.69 -0.72 0.71
C ALA A 85 14.83 -0.58 2.22
N TRP A 86 13.77 -0.88 2.96
CA TRP A 86 13.75 -0.80 4.42
C TRP A 86 12.77 -1.81 5.02
N VAL A 87 12.91 -2.09 6.31
CA VAL A 87 11.93 -2.81 7.13
C VAL A 87 11.38 -1.81 8.14
N GLY A 88 10.05 -1.60 8.13
CA GLY A 88 9.41 -0.66 9.04
C GLY A 88 8.10 -0.12 8.48
N TYR A 89 7.96 1.20 8.57
CA TYR A 89 6.75 1.95 8.27
C TYR A 89 7.03 3.05 7.26
N LYS A 90 5.98 3.76 6.85
CA LYS A 90 6.08 5.02 6.11
C LYS A 90 5.48 6.14 6.91
N VAL A 91 6.13 7.29 6.86
CA VAL A 91 5.63 8.53 7.43
C VAL A 91 5.21 9.43 6.28
N HIS A 92 4.02 10.00 6.39
CA HIS A 92 3.47 10.98 5.48
C HIS A 92 3.36 12.30 6.24
N LEU A 93 3.90 13.36 5.64
CA LEU A 93 3.96 14.69 6.21
C LEU A 93 3.15 15.64 5.34
N SER A 94 2.39 16.52 5.97
CA SER A 94 1.76 17.67 5.32
C SER A 94 2.32 18.94 5.93
N GLU A 95 2.51 19.93 5.07
CA GLU A 95 2.98 21.27 5.43
C GLU A 95 2.06 22.27 4.74
N SER A 96 1.92 23.47 5.30
CA SER A 96 1.16 24.53 4.67
C SER A 96 2.00 25.81 4.60
N TYR A 97 1.64 26.70 3.68
CA TYR A 97 2.23 28.02 3.59
C TYR A 97 1.09 29.03 3.58
N ASP A 98 1.11 29.99 4.50
CA ASP A 98 0.10 31.06 4.53
C ASP A 98 0.19 31.92 3.27
N ASP A 99 -0.91 32.59 2.94
CA ASP A 99 -0.94 33.62 1.90
C ASP A 99 0.28 34.55 2.03
N PRO A 100 1.07 34.77 0.95
CA PRO A 100 2.20 35.69 0.95
C PRO A 100 1.88 37.12 1.45
N GLY A 101 0.60 37.51 1.55
CA GLY A 101 0.15 38.77 2.14
C GLY A 101 -0.02 38.79 3.67
N ARG A 102 0.00 37.64 4.37
CA ARG A 102 -0.30 37.56 5.82
C ARG A 102 0.91 37.36 6.72
N SER A 103 1.68 36.30 6.53
CA SER A 103 2.79 35.98 7.45
C SER A 103 4.09 35.57 6.74
N ARG A 104 4.06 35.28 5.42
CA ARG A 104 5.20 34.78 4.61
C ARG A 104 5.97 33.61 5.25
N ARG A 105 5.37 32.87 6.18
CA ARG A 105 6.05 31.80 6.91
C ARG A 105 5.40 30.46 6.58
N PRO A 106 6.20 29.43 6.25
CA PRO A 106 5.69 28.08 6.18
C PRO A 106 5.31 27.58 7.57
N HIS A 107 4.19 26.87 7.64
CA HIS A 107 3.84 26.00 8.76
C HIS A 107 4.37 24.61 8.45
N LEU A 108 5.53 24.31 9.03
CA LEU A 108 6.15 23.00 8.90
C LEU A 108 5.35 21.98 9.70
N ILE A 109 5.10 20.82 9.07
CA ILE A 109 4.49 19.64 9.70
C ILE A 109 3.14 19.95 10.36
N THR A 110 2.14 20.33 9.56
CA THR A 110 0.75 20.52 10.01
C THR A 110 0.05 19.19 10.30
N HIS A 111 0.51 18.12 9.67
CA HIS A 111 0.02 16.77 9.92
C HIS A 111 1.11 15.72 9.72
N VAL A 112 1.05 14.67 10.55
CA VAL A 112 1.89 13.48 10.46
C VAL A 112 0.96 12.28 10.56
N VAL A 113 1.13 11.33 9.65
CA VAL A 113 0.51 10.01 9.76
C VAL A 113 1.54 8.95 9.40
N THR A 114 1.59 7.91 10.24
CA THR A 114 2.43 6.73 10.01
C THR A 114 1.54 5.58 9.53
N THR A 115 1.99 4.89 8.48
CA THR A 115 1.28 3.74 7.91
C THR A 115 2.23 2.58 7.73
N ASP A 116 1.67 1.38 7.58
CA ASP A 116 2.42 0.20 7.13
C ASP A 116 3.17 0.50 5.83
N ALA A 117 4.39 -0.03 5.70
CA ALA A 117 5.22 0.31 4.55
C ALA A 117 4.66 -0.14 3.19
N THR A 118 3.71 -1.09 3.17
CA THR A 118 3.04 -1.57 1.96
C THR A 118 1.74 -0.85 1.59
N VAL A 119 1.27 0.11 2.40
CA VAL A 119 0.09 0.94 2.07
C VAL A 119 0.38 1.76 0.81
N ASN A 120 -0.59 2.02 -0.06
CA ASN A 120 -0.38 2.92 -1.20
C ASN A 120 -0.46 4.38 -0.73
N ASP A 121 0.51 5.21 -1.11
CA ASP A 121 0.60 6.63 -0.72
C ASP A 121 -0.72 7.39 -1.02
N ALA A 122 -1.38 7.11 -2.15
CA ALA A 122 -2.65 7.75 -2.52
C ALA A 122 -3.83 7.45 -1.57
N MET A 123 -3.81 6.31 -0.87
CA MET A 123 -4.88 5.93 0.06
C MET A 123 -4.90 6.80 1.31
N VAL A 124 -3.78 7.47 1.62
CA VAL A 124 -3.61 8.24 2.85
C VAL A 124 -4.22 9.64 2.74
N VAL A 125 -4.37 10.16 1.52
CA VAL A 125 -4.75 11.57 1.29
C VAL A 125 -6.13 11.90 1.85
N LYS A 126 -7.10 11.01 1.66
CA LYS A 126 -8.45 11.20 2.20
C LYS A 126 -8.43 11.40 3.71
N ASP A 127 -7.69 10.54 4.42
CA ASP A 127 -7.61 10.59 5.87
C ASP A 127 -6.81 11.81 6.34
N VAL A 128 -5.78 12.23 5.59
CA VAL A 128 -5.07 13.50 5.82
C VAL A 128 -6.05 14.67 5.72
N HIS A 129 -6.87 14.73 4.67
CA HIS A 129 -7.89 15.77 4.53
C HIS A 129 -8.88 15.73 5.70
N ASP A 130 -9.43 14.57 6.06
CA ASP A 130 -10.34 14.43 7.22
C ASP A 130 -9.72 14.99 8.51
N ARG A 131 -8.45 14.67 8.77
CA ARG A 131 -7.73 15.12 9.97
C ARG A 131 -7.43 16.61 9.96
N LEU A 132 -7.10 17.18 8.80
CA LEU A 132 -6.87 18.61 8.65
C LEU A 132 -8.19 19.40 8.79
N THR A 133 -9.30 18.90 8.24
CA THR A 133 -10.63 19.48 8.43
C THR A 133 -10.99 19.54 9.91
N GLY A 134 -10.82 18.44 10.64
CA GLY A 134 -11.13 18.38 12.07
C GLY A 134 -10.29 19.32 12.94
N ARG A 135 -9.19 19.86 12.41
CA ARG A 135 -8.32 20.84 13.08
C ARG A 135 -8.49 22.26 12.55
N ASN A 136 -9.39 22.48 11.60
CA ASN A 136 -9.51 23.75 10.87
C ASN A 136 -8.20 24.17 10.19
N LEU A 137 -7.46 23.20 9.64
CA LEU A 137 -6.19 23.37 8.95
C LEU A 137 -6.24 22.84 7.50
N LEU A 138 -7.44 22.56 6.98
CA LEU A 138 -7.60 22.10 5.60
C LEU A 138 -7.31 23.26 4.65
N PRO A 139 -6.32 23.14 3.76
CA PRO A 139 -6.05 24.19 2.79
C PRO A 139 -7.08 24.14 1.65
N PRO A 140 -7.34 25.27 0.98
CA PRO A 140 -8.17 25.28 -0.22
C PRO A 140 -7.51 24.54 -1.40
N GLU A 141 -6.18 24.47 -1.42
CA GLU A 141 -5.39 23.75 -2.42
C GLU A 141 -4.38 22.83 -1.72
N HIS A 142 -4.22 21.60 -2.20
CA HIS A 142 -3.25 20.64 -1.69
C HIS A 142 -2.35 20.13 -2.82
N LEU A 143 -1.07 20.53 -2.77
CA LEU A 143 -0.04 20.07 -3.70
C LEU A 143 0.44 18.66 -3.30
N LEU A 144 0.40 17.72 -4.26
CA LEU A 144 0.74 16.32 -4.04
C LEU A 144 1.81 15.84 -5.01
N ASP A 145 2.73 15.00 -4.53
CA ASP A 145 3.62 14.24 -5.41
C ASP A 145 2.83 13.18 -6.20
N ALA A 146 3.40 12.70 -7.31
CA ALA A 146 2.85 11.61 -8.13
C ALA A 146 2.53 10.36 -7.29
N GLY A 147 3.25 10.18 -6.18
CA GLY A 147 2.97 9.22 -5.12
C GLY A 147 1.50 9.15 -4.71
N TYR A 148 0.93 10.33 -4.45
CA TYR A 148 -0.32 10.56 -3.73
C TYR A 148 -1.51 10.87 -4.63
N THR A 149 -1.27 11.16 -5.91
CA THR A 149 -2.35 11.40 -6.88
C THR A 149 -3.04 10.10 -7.30
N SER A 150 -4.36 10.16 -7.50
CA SER A 150 -5.14 9.06 -8.08
C SER A 150 -6.28 9.60 -8.94
N ALA A 151 -6.78 8.79 -9.86
CA ALA A 151 -7.90 9.16 -10.73
C ALA A 151 -9.21 9.39 -9.95
N GLU A 152 -9.35 8.76 -8.78
CA GLU A 152 -10.49 8.95 -7.89
C GLU A 152 -10.34 10.26 -7.07
N LEU A 153 -9.13 10.54 -6.57
CA LEU A 153 -8.88 11.68 -5.69
C LEU A 153 -9.09 13.03 -6.41
N LEU A 154 -8.64 13.14 -7.66
CA LEU A 154 -8.69 14.39 -8.42
C LEU A 154 -10.11 14.97 -8.59
N PRO A 155 -11.13 14.20 -8.97
CA PRO A 155 -12.51 14.70 -9.04
C PRO A 155 -13.23 14.72 -7.69
N THR A 156 -12.91 13.81 -6.76
CA THR A 156 -13.65 13.68 -5.49
C THR A 156 -13.22 14.70 -4.44
N ALA A 157 -11.95 15.09 -4.38
CA ALA A 157 -11.49 16.05 -3.38
C ALA A 157 -12.12 17.45 -3.53
N PRO A 158 -12.21 18.05 -4.75
CA PRO A 158 -12.89 19.33 -4.90
C PRO A 158 -14.39 19.22 -4.60
N SER A 159 -15.05 18.19 -5.12
CA SER A 159 -16.50 18.04 -5.01
C SER A 159 -16.99 17.66 -3.60
N LEU A 160 -16.27 16.81 -2.88
CA LEU A 160 -16.69 16.32 -1.56
C LEU A 160 -16.07 17.10 -0.40
N ARG A 161 -14.91 17.74 -0.61
CA ARG A 161 -14.12 18.36 0.47
C ARG A 161 -13.81 19.83 0.23
N GLY A 162 -14.09 20.36 -0.96
CA GLY A 162 -13.75 21.73 -1.32
C GLY A 162 -12.24 21.97 -1.38
N VAL A 163 -11.45 20.93 -1.70
CA VAL A 163 -9.99 21.01 -1.81
C VAL A 163 -9.56 20.73 -3.23
N ASP A 164 -8.88 21.70 -3.84
CA ASP A 164 -8.24 21.53 -5.12
C ASP A 164 -6.96 20.71 -4.95
N VAL A 165 -6.93 19.53 -5.58
CA VAL A 165 -5.76 18.66 -5.54
C VAL A 165 -4.93 18.87 -6.79
N VAL A 166 -3.70 19.34 -6.62
CA VAL A 166 -2.77 19.62 -7.72
C VAL A 166 -1.57 18.70 -7.60
N GLY A 167 -1.28 17.96 -8.66
CA GLY A 167 -0.11 17.09 -8.70
C GLY A 167 0.03 16.34 -10.01
N PRO A 168 1.23 15.84 -10.32
CA PRO A 168 1.46 15.05 -11.52
C PRO A 168 0.64 13.75 -11.48
N VAL A 169 -0.06 13.43 -12.58
CA VAL A 169 -0.75 12.16 -12.77
C VAL A 169 0.30 11.10 -13.14
N ARG A 170 0.33 9.97 -12.42
CA ARG A 170 1.26 8.89 -12.73
C ARG A 170 1.12 8.43 -14.19
N SER A 171 2.25 8.28 -14.86
CA SER A 171 2.31 7.72 -16.21
C SER A 171 1.80 6.27 -16.21
N ASN A 172 1.12 5.89 -17.30
CA ASN A 172 0.60 4.53 -17.46
C ASN A 172 1.76 3.56 -17.72
N ASN A 173 2.25 2.89 -16.68
CA ASN A 173 3.41 2.00 -16.74
C ASN A 173 3.01 0.50 -16.79
N THR A 174 1.77 0.20 -17.16
CA THR A 174 1.27 -1.17 -17.32
C THR A 174 2.10 -1.96 -18.34
N ARG A 175 2.20 -3.29 -18.17
CA ARG A 175 2.88 -4.15 -19.15
C ARG A 175 2.27 -3.99 -20.56
N GLN A 176 0.94 -3.80 -20.62
CA GLN A 176 0.15 -3.49 -21.83
C GLN A 176 0.51 -2.17 -22.51
N SER A 177 1.13 -1.21 -21.81
CA SER A 177 1.63 0.03 -22.42
C SER A 177 3.12 -0.05 -22.78
N ARG A 178 3.82 -1.11 -22.37
CA ARG A 178 5.24 -1.38 -22.68
C ARG A 178 5.43 -2.38 -23.81
N GLU A 179 4.56 -3.37 -23.89
CA GLU A 179 4.45 -4.30 -25.02
C GLU A 179 3.50 -3.67 -26.05
N ALA A 180 3.94 -3.47 -27.29
CA ALA A 180 3.22 -2.73 -28.34
C ALA A 180 1.89 -3.38 -28.80
N ASP A 181 1.48 -4.48 -28.18
CA ASP A 181 0.26 -5.26 -28.48
C ASP A 181 -0.96 -4.87 -27.62
N GLY A 182 -0.83 -3.91 -26.70
CA GLY A 182 -1.94 -3.45 -25.84
C GLY A 182 -2.51 -2.08 -26.25
N PHE A 183 -3.84 -1.91 -26.13
CA PHE A 183 -4.45 -0.59 -26.27
C PHE A 183 -4.18 0.28 -25.03
N GLY A 184 -3.28 1.26 -25.16
CA GLY A 184 -3.06 2.28 -24.14
C GLY A 184 -4.18 3.31 -24.06
N ARG A 185 -4.19 4.15 -23.00
CA ARG A 185 -5.18 5.24 -22.81
C ARG A 185 -5.36 6.15 -24.03
N THR A 186 -4.28 6.45 -24.74
CA THR A 186 -4.30 7.32 -25.94
C THR A 186 -4.96 6.68 -27.15
N ALA A 187 -5.20 5.36 -27.11
CA ALA A 187 -5.86 4.64 -28.19
C ALA A 187 -7.39 4.81 -28.13
N PHE A 188 -7.94 5.25 -27.00
CA PHE A 188 -9.37 5.46 -26.83
C PHE A 188 -9.75 6.91 -27.14
N THR A 189 -10.79 7.10 -27.95
CA THR A 189 -11.39 8.41 -28.21
C THR A 189 -12.54 8.62 -27.23
N ILE A 190 -12.50 9.70 -26.45
CA ILE A 190 -13.58 10.04 -25.53
C ILE A 190 -14.45 11.11 -26.21
N ASP A 191 -15.65 10.72 -26.63
CA ASP A 191 -16.68 11.66 -27.07
C ASP A 191 -17.39 12.20 -25.82
N ARG A 192 -17.06 13.44 -25.47
CA ARG A 192 -17.60 14.10 -24.28
C ARG A 192 -19.02 14.62 -24.46
N GLN A 193 -19.45 14.88 -25.70
CA GLN A 193 -20.79 15.42 -25.99
C GLN A 193 -21.81 14.28 -26.05
N ALA A 194 -21.45 13.17 -26.69
CA ALA A 194 -22.29 11.98 -26.76
C ALA A 194 -22.00 10.99 -25.62
N GLU A 195 -21.20 11.40 -24.63
CA GLU A 195 -20.94 10.72 -23.35
C GLU A 195 -20.50 9.26 -23.47
N HIS A 196 -19.64 8.93 -24.43
CA HIS A 196 -19.12 7.57 -24.60
C HIS A 196 -17.64 7.56 -25.00
N ALA A 197 -16.93 6.52 -24.55
CA ALA A 197 -15.59 6.21 -25.03
C ALA A 197 -15.67 5.20 -26.18
N VAL A 198 -14.83 5.38 -27.19
CA VAL A 198 -14.66 4.48 -28.34
C VAL A 198 -13.28 3.84 -28.24
N CYS A 199 -13.24 2.52 -28.22
CA CYS A 199 -11.97 1.79 -28.25
C CYS A 199 -11.40 1.72 -29.69
N PRO A 200 -10.11 1.39 -29.87
CA PRO A 200 -9.49 1.27 -31.19
C PRO A 200 -10.18 0.33 -32.18
N THR A 201 -10.92 -0.67 -31.70
CA THR A 201 -11.69 -1.60 -32.53
C THR A 201 -13.11 -1.11 -32.85
N GLY A 202 -13.45 0.14 -32.48
CA GLY A 202 -14.72 0.79 -32.78
C GLY A 202 -15.86 0.52 -31.78
N ALA A 203 -15.65 -0.33 -30.77
CA ALA A 203 -16.68 -0.58 -29.75
C ALA A 203 -16.86 0.63 -28.80
N LYS A 204 -18.11 0.89 -28.43
CA LYS A 204 -18.51 1.98 -27.52
C LYS A 204 -18.69 1.49 -26.08
N SER A 205 -18.34 2.33 -25.11
CA SER A 205 -18.63 2.09 -23.71
C SER A 205 -20.14 1.95 -23.46
N ARG A 206 -20.54 0.99 -22.63
CA ARG A 206 -21.95 0.70 -22.33
C ARG A 206 -22.48 1.38 -21.06
N TYR A 207 -21.59 1.78 -20.15
CA TYR A 207 -21.95 2.32 -18.84
C TYR A 207 -21.16 3.59 -18.57
N ARG A 208 -21.81 4.52 -17.87
CA ARG A 208 -21.22 5.75 -17.34
C ARG A 208 -21.67 5.91 -15.89
N THR A 209 -20.77 6.37 -15.02
CA THR A 209 -21.12 6.72 -13.65
C THR A 209 -21.03 8.23 -13.46
N ALA A 210 -22.18 8.87 -13.30
CA ALA A 210 -22.26 10.31 -13.01
C ALA A 210 -21.48 10.64 -11.72
N GLY A 211 -20.62 11.65 -11.76
CA GLY A 211 -19.74 12.05 -10.66
C GLY A 211 -18.30 11.52 -10.74
N LEU A 212 -18.08 10.36 -11.38
CA LEU A 212 -16.75 9.80 -11.64
C LEU A 212 -16.26 10.11 -13.06
N ASP A 213 -17.18 10.05 -14.04
CA ASP A 213 -16.92 10.31 -15.46
C ASP A 213 -17.42 11.70 -15.89
N ASN A 214 -17.51 12.63 -14.94
CA ASN A 214 -17.98 13.98 -15.21
C ASN A 214 -16.91 14.79 -15.95
N PRO A 215 -17.32 15.71 -16.83
CA PRO A 215 -16.40 16.70 -17.38
C PRO A 215 -15.80 17.50 -16.22
N LEU A 216 -14.46 17.61 -16.18
CA LEU A 216 -13.81 18.63 -15.36
C LEU A 216 -14.33 19.99 -15.84
N PRO A 217 -14.79 20.88 -14.94
CA PRO A 217 -15.23 22.20 -15.36
C PRO A 217 -14.03 22.99 -15.92
N GLY A 218 -14.08 23.30 -17.22
CA GLY A 218 -13.23 24.33 -17.85
C GLY A 218 -11.90 23.86 -18.46
N ALA A 219 -11.90 22.88 -19.37
CA ALA A 219 -10.79 22.64 -20.31
C ALA A 219 -11.21 22.95 -21.75
#